data_AF-A0A5J6J2Y6-F1
#
_entry.id   AF-A0A5J6J2Y6-F1
#
_cell.length_a   1.000
_cell.length_b   1.000
_cell.length_c   1.000
_cell.angle_alpha   90.00
_cell.angle_beta   90.00
_cell.angle_gamma   90.00
#
_symmetry.space_group_name_H-M   'P 1'
#
loop_
_entity.id
_entity.type
_entity.pdbx_description
1 polymer ?
#
loop_
_entity_poly.entity_id
_entity_poly.type
_entity_poly.pdbx_seq_one_letter_code
_entity_poly.pdbx_strand_id
1 'polypeptide(L)'
;MVNGYIDTEIETLAEFDRVAARGSLSGYRVQSVNLMERTFALLSADTSAAVFLGCAMEPDASAKVRADGALVFPPVPDLPFDPYRGLLYGADELFAGLADGYETTPDAQSYAWFQESKADGDIFSSMLRSIHDDAVSDALDEHLAGARVVGVMGGHAMARGGLDYQGAAELGRELARSGLTVATGGGPGAMEAANLGAYLAPAPDEALAEALEILAKAPSFVPSVSDWARAAFAVRDRWPGGGDSVGIPTWFYGHEPPNAFAGHIAKYFANATREDGLLARSNAGVVFLPGAAGTLQEIFDNATPNYYGSRGEPTPMVLVDRTHWTEHLPAWPLLQALARGRAMESRIALVDSVDEVPAVLAAMDVKN
;
A
#
# COMPACT_ATOMS: atom_id res chain seq x y z
N MET A 1 -21.40 -14.43 8.69
CA MET A 1 -21.86 -13.23 9.42
C MET A 1 -20.65 -12.62 10.09
N VAL A 2 -19.92 -11.80 9.34
CA VAL A 2 -18.99 -10.79 9.86
C VAL A 2 -19.78 -9.49 9.71
N ASN A 3 -19.91 -8.73 10.81
CA ASN A 3 -20.73 -7.53 11.03
C ASN A 3 -21.63 -7.10 9.86
N GLY A 4 -22.96 -7.14 10.05
CA GLY A 4 -23.99 -6.77 9.08
C GLY A 4 -24.02 -5.30 8.64
N TYR A 5 -22.88 -4.74 8.26
CA TYR A 5 -22.77 -3.58 7.40
C TYR A 5 -23.20 -4.02 6.00
N ILE A 6 -24.25 -3.38 5.50
CA ILE A 6 -24.49 -3.36 4.07
C ILE A 6 -23.39 -2.46 3.52
N ASP A 7 -22.52 -3.02 2.69
CA ASP A 7 -21.61 -2.22 1.90
C ASP A 7 -22.42 -1.24 1.05
N THR A 8 -22.24 0.05 1.35
CA THR A 8 -22.92 1.17 0.71
C THR A 8 -22.03 1.88 -0.30
N GLU A 9 -20.79 1.44 -0.46
CA GLU A 9 -19.81 1.94 -1.41
C GLU A 9 -20.12 1.35 -2.81
N ILE A 10 -19.90 2.15 -3.86
CA ILE A 10 -20.04 1.75 -5.27
C ILE A 10 -18.87 2.36 -6.02
N GLU A 11 -17.95 1.50 -6.44
CA GLU A 11 -16.66 1.90 -7.00
C GLU A 11 -16.51 1.43 -8.45
N THR A 12 -17.38 0.50 -8.87
CA THR A 12 -17.40 -0.01 -10.23
C THR A 12 -18.72 0.30 -10.94
N LEU A 13 -18.64 0.46 -12.25
CA LEU A 13 -19.83 0.62 -13.10
C LEU A 13 -20.76 -0.61 -13.02
N ALA A 14 -20.19 -1.80 -12.81
CA ALA A 14 -20.96 -3.03 -12.69
C ALA A 14 -21.78 -3.09 -11.38
N GLU A 15 -21.23 -2.60 -10.27
CA GLU A 15 -21.97 -2.44 -9.00
C GLU A 15 -23.04 -1.38 -9.13
N PHE A 16 -22.70 -0.23 -9.73
CA PHE A 16 -23.66 0.82 -10.01
C PHE A 16 -24.86 0.27 -10.78
N ASP A 17 -24.64 -0.44 -11.88
CA ASP A 17 -25.70 -1.01 -12.70
C ASP A 17 -26.57 -1.99 -11.91
N ARG A 18 -25.95 -2.82 -11.06
CA ARG A 18 -26.65 -3.79 -10.21
C ARG A 18 -27.52 -3.11 -9.15
N VAL A 19 -27.04 -2.05 -8.52
CA VAL A 19 -27.77 -1.32 -7.48
C VAL A 19 -28.85 -0.44 -8.10
N ALA A 20 -28.52 0.32 -9.15
CA ALA A 20 -29.45 1.20 -9.85
C ALA A 20 -30.64 0.43 -10.45
N ALA A 21 -30.44 -0.81 -10.90
CA ALA A 21 -31.52 -1.70 -11.36
C ALA A 21 -32.59 -2.02 -10.29
N ARG A 22 -32.27 -1.82 -8.99
CA ARG A 22 -33.23 -1.95 -7.88
C ARG A 22 -34.13 -0.73 -7.73
N GLY A 23 -33.83 0.37 -8.44
CA GLY A 23 -34.64 1.58 -8.48
C GLY A 23 -34.32 2.63 -7.40
N SER A 24 -33.39 2.36 -6.49
CA SER A 24 -32.94 3.33 -5.49
C SER A 24 -31.44 3.20 -5.24
N LEU A 25 -30.78 4.36 -5.24
CA LEU A 25 -29.41 4.60 -4.81
C LEU A 25 -29.39 5.33 -3.45
N SER A 26 -30.53 5.40 -2.75
CA SER A 26 -30.61 6.14 -1.50
C SER A 26 -29.65 5.60 -0.44
N GLY A 27 -28.84 6.49 0.13
CA GLY A 27 -27.85 6.14 1.14
C GLY A 27 -26.54 5.53 0.61
N TYR A 28 -26.42 5.27 -0.69
CA TYR A 28 -25.18 4.79 -1.29
C TYR A 28 -24.14 5.91 -1.46
N ARG A 29 -22.87 5.51 -1.56
CA ARG A 29 -21.70 6.34 -1.88
C ARG A 29 -21.14 5.84 -3.19
N VAL A 30 -21.12 6.68 -4.22
CA VAL A 30 -20.60 6.31 -5.54
C VAL A 30 -19.30 7.06 -5.74
N GLN A 31 -18.20 6.33 -5.91
CA GLN A 31 -16.84 6.86 -5.92
C GLN A 31 -16.19 6.66 -7.29
N SER A 32 -15.82 7.76 -7.94
CA SER A 32 -15.09 7.81 -9.21
C SER A 32 -15.61 6.92 -10.35
N VAL A 33 -16.92 6.67 -10.37
CA VAL A 33 -17.56 5.93 -11.47
C VAL A 33 -17.90 6.90 -12.61
N ASN A 34 -17.47 6.56 -13.83
CA ASN A 34 -17.92 7.28 -15.03
C ASN A 34 -19.37 6.89 -15.37
N LEU A 35 -20.30 7.82 -15.17
CA LEU A 35 -21.74 7.63 -15.33
C LEU A 35 -22.33 8.40 -16.52
N MET A 36 -21.49 8.89 -17.45
CA MET A 36 -21.93 9.61 -18.65
C MET A 36 -22.95 8.80 -19.46
N GLU A 37 -22.75 7.48 -19.55
CA GLU A 37 -23.65 6.55 -20.25
C GLU A 37 -24.79 6.01 -19.38
N ARG A 38 -25.02 6.57 -18.18
CA ARG A 38 -26.03 6.10 -17.22
C ARG A 38 -27.10 7.13 -16.89
N THR A 39 -27.26 8.14 -17.74
CA THR A 39 -28.28 9.20 -17.61
C THR A 39 -29.67 8.63 -17.36
N PHE A 40 -30.13 7.65 -18.13
CA PHE A 40 -31.47 7.07 -17.93
C PHE A 40 -31.63 6.41 -16.56
N ALA A 41 -30.62 5.67 -16.10
CA ALA A 41 -30.65 5.02 -14.79
C ALA A 41 -30.69 6.06 -13.66
N LEU A 42 -29.84 7.09 -13.75
CA LEU A 42 -29.81 8.20 -12.79
C LEU A 42 -31.13 8.97 -12.77
N LEU A 43 -31.73 9.26 -13.93
CA LEU A 43 -33.03 9.93 -14.03
C LEU A 43 -34.17 9.09 -13.42
N SER A 44 -34.09 7.76 -13.49
CA SER A 44 -35.15 6.85 -13.05
C SER A 44 -35.05 6.44 -11.58
N ALA A 45 -33.83 6.33 -11.04
CA ALA A 45 -33.60 5.89 -9.66
C ALA A 45 -33.91 6.98 -8.63
N ASP A 46 -34.35 6.59 -7.44
CA ASP A 46 -34.34 7.48 -6.26
C ASP A 46 -32.90 7.68 -5.78
N THR A 47 -32.40 8.91 -5.81
CA THR A 47 -31.03 9.25 -5.38
C THR A 47 -30.99 10.06 -4.08
N SER A 48 -32.06 10.06 -3.30
CA SER A 48 -32.10 10.80 -2.04
C SER A 48 -31.02 10.33 -1.06
N ALA A 49 -30.32 11.26 -0.39
CA ALA A 49 -29.22 10.95 0.54
C ALA A 49 -28.05 10.11 -0.05
N ALA A 50 -27.97 9.97 -1.38
CA ALA A 50 -26.79 9.45 -2.05
C ALA A 50 -25.65 10.48 -2.01
N VAL A 51 -24.41 10.01 -2.10
CA VAL A 51 -23.23 10.87 -2.31
C VAL A 51 -22.51 10.38 -3.56
N PHE A 52 -22.19 11.30 -4.45
CA PHE A 52 -21.38 11.05 -5.64
C PHE A 52 -20.07 11.81 -5.51
N LEU A 53 -18.96 11.08 -5.45
CA LEU A 53 -17.60 11.58 -5.33
C LEU A 53 -16.91 11.40 -6.68
N GLY A 54 -16.55 12.49 -7.36
CA GLY A 54 -15.78 12.43 -8.61
C GLY A 54 -16.50 11.77 -9.79
N CYS A 55 -17.81 11.54 -9.72
CA CYS A 55 -18.53 10.82 -10.77
C CYS A 55 -18.85 11.72 -11.97
N ALA A 56 -18.36 11.35 -13.16
CA ALA A 56 -18.70 12.05 -14.40
C ALA A 56 -20.16 11.77 -14.80
N MET A 57 -20.95 12.81 -15.08
CA MET A 57 -22.37 12.71 -15.42
C MET A 57 -22.75 13.74 -16.49
N GLU A 58 -23.74 13.40 -17.31
CA GLU A 58 -24.40 14.40 -18.16
C GLU A 58 -25.08 15.50 -17.31
N PRO A 59 -25.16 16.75 -17.79
CA PRO A 59 -25.69 17.88 -17.02
C PRO A 59 -27.10 17.63 -16.46
N ASP A 60 -27.98 17.03 -17.26
CA ASP A 60 -29.37 16.74 -16.86
C ASP A 60 -29.42 15.69 -15.74
N ALA A 61 -28.57 14.66 -15.81
CA ALA A 61 -28.47 13.65 -14.75
C ALA A 61 -27.94 14.28 -13.45
N SER A 62 -26.87 15.09 -13.53
CA SER A 62 -26.29 15.78 -12.38
C SER A 62 -27.28 16.75 -11.72
N ALA A 63 -28.04 17.51 -12.53
CA ALA A 63 -29.08 18.40 -12.04
C ALA A 63 -30.20 17.65 -11.32
N LYS A 64 -30.65 16.53 -11.90
CA LYS A 64 -31.67 15.67 -11.29
C LYS A 64 -31.21 15.10 -9.95
N VAL A 65 -30.01 14.51 -9.87
CA VAL A 65 -29.61 13.82 -8.63
C VAL A 65 -29.44 14.81 -7.47
N ARG A 66 -28.98 16.04 -7.77
CA ARG A 66 -28.94 17.14 -6.80
C ARG A 66 -30.34 17.57 -6.37
N ALA A 67 -31.29 17.63 -7.30
CA ALA A 67 -32.69 17.97 -7.00
C ALA A 67 -33.37 16.93 -6.08
N ASP A 68 -32.99 15.65 -6.22
CA ASP A 68 -33.43 14.56 -5.33
C ASP A 68 -32.80 14.63 -3.92
N GLY A 69 -31.81 15.49 -3.70
CA GLY A 69 -31.14 15.68 -2.41
C GLY A 69 -29.83 14.91 -2.25
N ALA A 70 -29.23 14.42 -3.35
CA ALA A 70 -27.88 13.85 -3.31
C ALA A 70 -26.80 14.94 -3.16
N LEU A 71 -25.70 14.60 -2.50
CA LEU A 71 -24.47 15.41 -2.56
C LEU A 71 -23.65 14.99 -3.77
N VAL A 72 -23.17 15.95 -4.55
CA VAL A 72 -22.39 15.68 -5.77
C VAL A 72 -21.13 16.52 -5.78
N PHE A 73 -20.00 15.86 -5.63
CA PHE A 73 -18.67 16.42 -5.80
C PHE A 73 -18.21 16.13 -7.24
N PRO A 74 -17.92 17.17 -8.04
CA PRO A 74 -17.60 16.98 -9.45
C PRO A 74 -16.21 16.33 -9.62
N PRO A 75 -15.96 15.65 -10.75
CA PRO A 75 -14.60 15.32 -11.16
C PRO A 75 -13.74 16.58 -11.23
N VAL A 76 -12.48 16.48 -10.82
CA VAL A 76 -11.53 17.60 -10.92
C VAL A 76 -10.68 17.39 -12.17
N PRO A 77 -10.82 18.25 -13.19
CA PRO A 77 -10.07 18.10 -14.43
C PRO A 77 -8.58 18.36 -14.21
N ASP A 78 -7.77 17.88 -15.15
CA ASP A 78 -6.34 18.19 -15.28
C ASP A 78 -5.45 17.77 -14.08
N LEU A 79 -5.93 16.88 -13.22
CA LEU A 79 -5.10 16.25 -12.19
C LEU A 79 -4.40 14.99 -12.73
N PRO A 80 -3.14 14.74 -12.34
CA PRO A 80 -2.43 13.51 -12.70
C PRO A 80 -2.80 12.30 -11.81
N PHE A 81 -3.68 12.51 -10.82
CA PHE A 81 -4.23 11.50 -9.93
C PHE A 81 -5.74 11.74 -9.75
N ASP A 82 -6.45 10.71 -9.34
CA ASP A 82 -7.86 10.81 -8.97
C ASP A 82 -8.01 10.96 -7.45
N PRO A 83 -8.46 12.13 -6.94
CA PRO A 83 -8.63 12.35 -5.51
C PRO A 83 -9.78 11.55 -4.91
N TYR A 84 -10.72 11.04 -5.70
CA TYR A 84 -11.91 10.32 -5.22
C TYR A 84 -11.85 8.81 -5.51
N ARG A 85 -10.64 8.28 -5.74
CA ARG A 85 -10.46 6.88 -6.14
C ARG A 85 -10.99 5.92 -5.07
N GLY A 86 -11.82 4.95 -5.46
CA GLY A 86 -12.26 3.86 -4.56
C GLY A 86 -11.30 2.67 -4.52
N LEU A 87 -10.41 2.53 -5.50
CA LEU A 87 -9.52 1.37 -5.59
C LEU A 87 -8.06 1.73 -5.32
N LEU A 88 -7.25 0.80 -4.82
CA LEU A 88 -5.80 0.95 -4.72
C LEU A 88 -5.14 1.02 -6.11
N TYR A 89 -3.96 1.64 -6.20
CA TYR A 89 -3.23 1.77 -7.45
C TYR A 89 -2.67 0.42 -7.91
N GLY A 90 -2.67 0.20 -9.22
CA GLY A 90 -1.86 -0.84 -9.85
C GLY A 90 -0.50 -0.32 -10.30
N ALA A 91 0.50 -1.19 -10.38
CA ALA A 91 1.78 -0.83 -10.99
C ALA A 91 1.62 -0.42 -12.46
N ASP A 92 0.79 -1.13 -13.23
CA ASP A 92 0.53 -0.81 -14.65
C ASP A 92 -0.13 0.57 -14.83
N GLU A 93 -0.94 0.99 -13.85
CA GLU A 93 -1.57 2.33 -13.81
C GLU A 93 -0.51 3.40 -13.51
N LEU A 94 0.24 3.25 -12.42
CA LEU A 94 1.24 4.24 -12.00
C LEU A 94 2.37 4.43 -13.00
N PHE A 95 2.74 3.38 -13.73
CA PHE A 95 3.78 3.39 -14.76
C PHE A 95 3.24 3.46 -16.19
N ALA A 96 1.95 3.81 -16.38
CA ALA A 96 1.39 3.99 -17.71
C ALA A 96 2.22 5.02 -18.50
N GLY A 97 2.65 4.66 -19.72
CA GLY A 97 3.51 5.52 -20.56
C GLY A 97 5.03 5.36 -20.35
N LEU A 98 5.49 4.41 -19.52
CA LEU A 98 6.92 4.16 -19.24
C LEU A 98 7.82 3.98 -20.50
N ALA A 99 7.23 3.57 -21.63
CA ALA A 99 7.94 3.51 -22.91
C ALA A 99 8.53 4.87 -23.33
N ASP A 100 7.84 5.96 -23.01
CA ASP A 100 8.23 7.33 -23.34
C ASP A 100 9.13 7.99 -22.26
N GLY A 101 9.36 7.28 -21.14
CA GLY A 101 10.15 7.75 -19.99
C GLY A 101 9.33 7.71 -18.69
N TYR A 102 10.00 7.59 -17.54
CA TYR A 102 9.33 7.58 -16.25
C TYR A 102 8.64 8.93 -15.95
N GLU A 103 9.21 10.02 -16.44
CA GLU A 103 8.72 11.39 -16.22
C GLU A 103 7.34 11.65 -16.85
N THR A 104 6.91 10.82 -17.80
CA THR A 104 5.59 10.91 -18.44
C THR A 104 4.51 10.12 -17.71
N THR A 105 4.89 9.31 -16.72
CA THR A 105 3.98 8.42 -16.01
C THR A 105 3.08 9.17 -15.02
N PRO A 106 1.87 8.68 -14.73
CA PRO A 106 1.00 9.27 -13.71
C PRO A 106 1.69 9.45 -12.36
N ASP A 107 2.57 8.52 -11.99
CA ASP A 107 3.32 8.60 -10.75
C ASP A 107 4.26 9.82 -10.69
N ALA A 108 5.06 10.02 -11.73
CA ALA A 108 6.00 11.14 -11.81
C ALA A 108 5.27 12.48 -11.96
N GLN A 109 4.16 12.52 -12.70
CA GLN A 109 3.33 13.71 -12.86
C GLN A 109 2.66 14.10 -11.53
N SER A 110 2.16 13.13 -10.77
CA SER A 110 1.60 13.36 -9.44
C SER A 110 2.63 13.88 -8.45
N TYR A 111 3.87 13.39 -8.53
CA TYR A 111 4.97 13.96 -7.77
C TYR A 111 5.27 15.41 -8.17
N ALA A 112 5.37 15.70 -9.47
CA ALA A 112 5.63 17.06 -9.96
C ALA A 112 4.55 18.04 -9.47
N TRP A 113 3.27 17.67 -9.62
CA TRP A 113 2.14 18.44 -9.12
C TRP A 113 2.21 18.64 -7.59
N PHE A 114 2.60 17.62 -6.82
CA PHE A 114 2.76 17.75 -5.37
C PHE A 114 3.87 18.74 -5.01
N GLN A 115 5.00 18.70 -5.71
CA GLN A 115 6.13 19.60 -5.45
C GLN A 115 5.78 21.06 -5.70
N GLU A 116 4.95 21.34 -6.71
CA GLU A 116 4.43 22.67 -7.01
C GLU A 116 3.40 23.11 -5.96
N SER A 117 2.51 22.21 -5.54
CA SER A 117 1.34 22.55 -4.71
C SER A 117 1.55 22.39 -3.20
N LYS A 118 2.62 21.77 -2.71
CA LYS A 118 2.79 21.47 -1.27
C LYS A 118 2.96 22.70 -0.39
N ALA A 119 3.40 23.82 -0.97
CA ALA A 119 3.70 25.06 -0.26
C ALA A 119 3.11 26.31 -0.96
N ASP A 120 2.15 26.12 -1.88
CA ASP A 120 1.48 27.21 -2.59
C ASP A 120 0.51 28.00 -1.70
N GLY A 121 0.09 27.41 -0.57
CA GLY A 121 -0.89 27.98 0.35
C GLY A 121 -2.34 27.85 -0.14
N ASP A 122 -2.57 27.08 -1.20
CA ASP A 122 -3.91 26.84 -1.74
C ASP A 122 -4.66 25.77 -0.94
N ILE A 123 -5.81 26.19 -0.40
CA ILE A 123 -6.70 25.29 0.32
C ILE A 123 -7.28 24.22 -0.61
N PHE A 124 -7.47 24.52 -1.90
CA PHE A 124 -8.01 23.55 -2.85
C PHE A 124 -6.99 22.43 -3.10
N SER A 125 -5.74 22.76 -3.45
CA SER A 125 -4.64 21.79 -3.57
C SER A 125 -4.48 20.92 -2.32
N SER A 126 -4.46 21.52 -1.13
CA SER A 126 -4.30 20.76 0.12
C SER A 126 -5.52 19.87 0.43
N MET A 127 -6.74 20.35 0.18
CA MET A 127 -7.96 19.57 0.31
C MET A 127 -7.96 18.36 -0.63
N LEU A 128 -7.55 18.51 -1.88
CA LEU A 128 -7.50 17.40 -2.85
C LEU A 128 -6.53 16.29 -2.41
N ARG A 129 -5.37 16.66 -1.86
CA ARG A 129 -4.43 15.68 -1.27
C ARG A 129 -5.03 14.96 -0.07
N SER A 130 -5.75 15.68 0.78
CA SER A 130 -6.40 15.08 1.95
C SER A 130 -7.54 14.14 1.56
N ILE A 131 -8.37 14.51 0.58
CA ILE A 131 -9.43 13.62 0.07
C ILE A 131 -8.80 12.38 -0.57
N HIS A 132 -7.75 12.55 -1.38
CA HIS A 132 -7.02 11.44 -1.96
C HIS A 132 -6.49 10.45 -0.91
N ASP A 133 -5.76 10.97 0.10
CA ASP A 133 -5.16 10.12 1.13
C ASP A 133 -6.22 9.43 2.01
N ASP A 134 -7.38 10.06 2.20
CA ASP A 134 -8.54 9.46 2.88
C ASP A 134 -9.11 8.31 2.05
N ALA A 135 -9.38 8.54 0.76
CA ALA A 135 -9.90 7.53 -0.15
C ALA A 135 -8.95 6.33 -0.31
N VAL A 136 -7.63 6.57 -0.38
CA VAL A 136 -6.62 5.49 -0.38
C VAL A 136 -6.61 4.71 0.93
N SER A 137 -6.86 5.37 2.08
CA SER A 137 -6.92 4.69 3.37
C SER A 137 -8.13 3.78 3.49
N ASP A 138 -9.28 4.26 3.01
CA ASP A 138 -10.53 3.51 2.97
C ASP A 138 -10.38 2.26 2.08
N ALA A 139 -9.94 2.45 0.83
CA ALA A 139 -9.66 1.36 -0.11
C ALA A 139 -8.65 0.34 0.45
N LEU A 140 -7.66 0.80 1.21
CA LEU A 140 -6.68 -0.08 1.85
C LEU A 140 -7.29 -0.90 3.00
N ASP A 141 -8.15 -0.29 3.82
CA ASP A 141 -8.84 -0.99 4.91
C ASP A 141 -9.79 -2.06 4.38
N GLU A 142 -10.52 -1.76 3.31
CA GLU A 142 -11.38 -2.73 2.62
C GLU A 142 -10.59 -3.88 2.01
N HIS A 143 -9.50 -3.56 1.29
CA HIS A 143 -8.65 -4.57 0.68
C HIS A 143 -8.01 -5.52 1.72
N LEU A 144 -7.62 -4.99 2.88
CA LEU A 144 -7.00 -5.76 3.96
C LEU A 144 -8.00 -6.36 4.94
N ALA A 145 -9.31 -6.19 4.71
CA ALA A 145 -10.35 -6.69 5.60
C ALA A 145 -10.27 -8.23 5.75
N GLY A 146 -9.95 -8.68 6.97
CA GLY A 146 -9.80 -10.10 7.29
C GLY A 146 -8.47 -10.73 6.84
N ALA A 147 -7.60 -9.96 6.19
CA ALA A 147 -6.26 -10.42 5.83
C ALA A 147 -5.36 -10.51 7.08
N ARG A 148 -4.42 -11.44 7.03
CA ARG A 148 -3.33 -11.55 8.01
C ARG A 148 -2.10 -10.86 7.46
N VAL A 149 -1.81 -9.67 7.95
CA VAL A 149 -0.83 -8.78 7.31
C VAL A 149 0.47 -8.76 8.10
N VAL A 150 1.57 -9.05 7.42
CA VAL A 150 2.92 -8.93 7.98
C VAL A 150 3.64 -7.74 7.32
N GLY A 151 4.03 -6.77 8.14
CA GLY A 151 4.82 -5.63 7.71
C GLY A 151 6.29 -6.02 7.55
N VAL A 152 6.94 -5.67 6.43
CA VAL A 152 8.38 -5.82 6.26
C VAL A 152 9.00 -4.44 6.07
N MET A 153 9.80 -4.04 7.06
CA MET A 153 10.52 -2.78 7.12
C MET A 153 11.99 -2.98 6.80
N GLY A 154 12.60 -2.01 6.13
CA GLY A 154 14.03 -2.05 5.81
C GLY A 154 14.47 -0.87 4.96
N GLY A 155 15.78 -0.67 4.85
CA GLY A 155 16.35 0.45 4.11
C GLY A 155 16.09 0.41 2.60
N HIS A 156 15.91 1.59 1.99
CA HIS A 156 15.80 1.76 0.53
C HIS A 156 17.14 1.58 -0.22
N ALA A 157 18.27 1.57 0.49
CA ALA A 157 19.61 1.61 -0.10
C ALA A 157 20.14 0.25 -0.58
N MET A 158 19.39 -0.83 -0.35
CA MET A 158 19.73 -2.18 -0.76
C MET A 158 19.70 -2.29 -2.29
N ALA A 159 20.82 -2.67 -2.91
CA ALA A 159 20.92 -2.79 -4.37
C ALA A 159 20.39 -4.14 -4.87
N ARG A 160 19.71 -4.14 -6.02
CA ARG A 160 19.35 -5.38 -6.73
C ARG A 160 20.63 -6.16 -7.08
N GLY A 161 20.59 -7.48 -6.95
CA GLY A 161 21.73 -8.37 -7.17
C GLY A 161 22.65 -8.57 -5.95
N GLY A 162 22.40 -7.90 -4.83
CA GLY A 162 23.08 -8.16 -3.55
C GLY A 162 22.45 -9.33 -2.77
N LEU A 163 23.24 -9.94 -1.87
CA LEU A 163 22.76 -11.05 -1.03
C LEU A 163 21.63 -10.63 -0.10
N ASP A 164 21.69 -9.43 0.49
CA ASP A 164 20.63 -8.94 1.38
C ASP A 164 19.30 -8.74 0.62
N TYR A 165 19.39 -8.33 -0.65
CA TYR A 165 18.22 -8.20 -1.53
C TYR A 165 17.60 -9.56 -1.83
N GLN A 166 18.44 -10.55 -2.13
CA GLN A 166 17.99 -11.91 -2.32
C GLN A 166 17.29 -12.45 -1.06
N GLY A 167 17.90 -12.28 0.11
CA GLY A 167 17.32 -12.74 1.38
C GLY A 167 15.98 -12.07 1.71
N ALA A 168 15.85 -10.77 1.46
CA ALA A 168 14.57 -10.06 1.63
C ALA A 168 13.48 -10.56 0.64
N ALA A 169 13.87 -10.94 -0.58
CA ALA A 169 12.96 -11.53 -1.55
C ALA A 169 12.55 -12.97 -1.19
N GLU A 170 13.47 -13.77 -0.68
CA GLU A 170 13.18 -15.12 -0.16
C GLU A 170 12.22 -15.04 1.04
N LEU A 171 12.47 -14.10 1.96
CA LEU A 171 11.56 -13.82 3.08
C LEU A 171 10.15 -13.47 2.61
N GLY A 172 10.01 -12.49 1.71
CA GLY A 172 8.70 -12.07 1.19
C GLY A 172 7.95 -13.24 0.54
N ARG A 173 8.67 -14.11 -0.17
CA ARG A 173 8.10 -15.30 -0.80
C ARG A 173 7.59 -16.31 0.22
N GLU A 174 8.38 -16.62 1.24
CA GLU A 174 8.02 -17.58 2.28
C GLU A 174 6.83 -17.09 3.12
N LEU A 175 6.83 -15.80 3.49
CA LEU A 175 5.70 -15.18 4.19
C LEU A 175 4.41 -15.28 3.38
N ALA A 176 4.45 -14.95 2.08
CA ALA A 176 3.29 -15.08 1.20
C ALA A 176 2.83 -16.54 1.07
N ARG A 177 3.75 -17.50 0.91
CA ARG A 177 3.45 -18.95 0.84
C ARG A 177 2.87 -19.51 2.14
N SER A 178 3.18 -18.89 3.28
CA SER A 178 2.58 -19.23 4.58
C SER A 178 1.14 -18.72 4.76
N GLY A 179 0.61 -17.98 3.78
CA GLY A 179 -0.76 -17.42 3.81
C GLY A 179 -0.85 -16.04 4.46
N LEU A 180 0.27 -15.33 4.60
CA LEU A 180 0.31 -13.94 5.07
C LEU A 180 0.29 -12.98 3.87
N THR A 181 -0.39 -11.85 4.03
CA THR A 181 -0.28 -10.72 3.12
C THR A 181 0.95 -9.91 3.50
N VAL A 182 1.94 -9.84 2.59
CA VAL A 182 3.14 -9.01 2.78
C VAL A 182 2.78 -7.55 2.52
N ALA A 183 3.09 -6.67 3.47
CA ALA A 183 2.96 -5.23 3.32
C ALA A 183 4.31 -4.55 3.54
N THR A 184 4.66 -3.60 2.68
CA THR A 184 5.93 -2.85 2.78
C THR A 184 5.69 -1.36 2.60
N GLY A 185 6.72 -0.53 2.81
CA GLY A 185 6.68 0.88 2.44
C GLY A 185 6.66 1.15 0.93
N GLY A 186 6.66 0.13 0.06
CA GLY A 186 6.41 0.25 -1.37
C GLY A 186 7.51 0.91 -2.21
N GLY A 187 8.66 1.26 -1.62
CA GLY A 187 9.81 1.84 -2.32
C GLY A 187 10.81 0.80 -2.86
N PRO A 188 12.01 1.24 -3.28
CA PRO A 188 13.10 0.37 -3.72
C PRO A 188 13.77 -0.40 -2.56
N GLY A 189 14.75 -1.23 -2.88
CA GLY A 189 15.56 -1.93 -1.89
C GLY A 189 14.81 -3.06 -1.18
N ALA A 190 14.88 -3.11 0.15
CA ALA A 190 14.29 -4.20 0.94
C ALA A 190 12.76 -4.31 0.74
N MET A 191 12.08 -3.16 0.60
CA MET A 191 10.64 -3.09 0.34
C MET A 191 10.30 -3.73 -1.00
N GLU A 192 11.02 -3.37 -2.06
CA GLU A 192 10.88 -3.98 -3.38
C GLU A 192 11.16 -5.49 -3.33
N ALA A 193 12.25 -5.90 -2.68
CA ALA A 193 12.64 -7.30 -2.59
C ALA A 193 11.53 -8.15 -1.96
N ALA A 194 10.98 -7.71 -0.82
CA ALA A 194 9.90 -8.42 -0.15
C ALA A 194 8.63 -8.50 -1.03
N ASN A 195 8.25 -7.41 -1.73
CA ASN A 195 7.14 -7.45 -2.69
C ASN A 195 7.43 -8.37 -3.89
N LEU A 196 8.67 -8.40 -4.42
CA LEU A 196 9.09 -9.32 -5.48
C LEU A 196 8.92 -10.78 -5.03
N GLY A 197 9.35 -11.08 -3.81
CA GLY A 197 9.17 -12.39 -3.20
C GLY A 197 7.70 -12.81 -3.19
N ALA A 198 6.83 -11.95 -2.66
CA ALA A 198 5.39 -12.19 -2.60
C ALA A 198 4.77 -12.33 -4.00
N TYR A 199 5.19 -11.49 -4.96
CA TYR A 199 4.77 -11.56 -6.36
C TYR A 199 5.14 -12.90 -7.01
N LEU A 200 6.30 -13.47 -6.70
CA LEU A 200 6.75 -14.77 -7.24
C LEU A 200 6.37 -15.97 -6.37
N ALA A 201 5.63 -15.77 -5.28
CA ALA A 201 5.13 -16.85 -4.43
C ALA A 201 4.39 -17.96 -5.20
N PRO A 202 3.46 -17.67 -6.14
CA PRO A 202 2.78 -18.70 -6.93
C PRO A 202 3.63 -19.31 -8.04
N ALA A 203 4.76 -18.68 -8.41
CA ALA A 203 5.63 -19.18 -9.47
C ALA A 203 6.51 -20.36 -8.98
N PRO A 204 7.07 -21.19 -9.90
CA PRO A 204 8.06 -22.23 -9.56
C PRO A 204 9.29 -21.69 -8.85
N ASP A 205 9.97 -22.50 -8.05
CA ASP A 205 11.07 -22.04 -7.18
C ASP A 205 12.20 -21.34 -7.95
N GLU A 206 12.54 -21.86 -9.13
CA GLU A 206 13.52 -21.30 -10.06
C GLU A 206 13.21 -19.86 -10.53
N ALA A 207 11.93 -19.46 -10.52
CA ALA A 207 11.50 -18.15 -11.01
C ALA A 207 12.13 -16.99 -10.22
N LEU A 208 12.35 -17.16 -8.91
CA LEU A 208 12.96 -16.11 -8.09
C LEU A 208 14.42 -15.89 -8.48
N ALA A 209 15.19 -16.97 -8.69
CA ALA A 209 16.57 -16.86 -9.12
C ALA A 209 16.69 -16.18 -10.49
N GLU A 210 15.85 -16.58 -11.46
CA GLU A 210 15.82 -15.96 -12.79
C GLU A 210 15.41 -14.47 -12.72
N ALA A 211 14.42 -14.12 -11.88
CA ALA A 211 14.00 -12.74 -11.69
C ALA A 211 15.12 -11.88 -11.07
N LEU A 212 15.84 -12.40 -10.07
CA LEU A 212 16.98 -11.71 -9.46
C LEU A 212 18.09 -11.43 -10.48
N GLU A 213 18.36 -12.36 -11.40
CA GLU A 213 19.30 -12.15 -12.51
C GLU A 213 18.85 -11.07 -13.49
N ILE A 214 17.55 -10.97 -13.77
CA ILE A 214 16.99 -9.90 -14.61
C ILE A 214 17.18 -8.55 -13.92
N LEU A 215 16.82 -8.45 -12.63
CA LEU A 215 16.86 -7.22 -11.86
C LEU A 215 18.28 -6.72 -11.57
N ALA A 216 19.25 -7.63 -11.42
CA ALA A 216 20.65 -7.28 -11.23
C ALA A 216 21.25 -6.43 -12.38
N LYS A 217 20.60 -6.41 -13.56
CA LYS A 217 21.00 -5.55 -14.69
C LYS A 217 20.73 -4.06 -14.44
N ALA A 218 19.83 -3.74 -13.51
CA ALA A 218 19.54 -2.38 -13.06
C ALA A 218 19.60 -2.32 -11.53
N PRO A 219 20.80 -2.32 -10.91
CA PRO A 219 21.01 -2.43 -9.45
C PRO A 219 20.32 -1.35 -8.63
N SER A 220 20.16 -0.15 -9.20
CA SER A 220 19.61 1.04 -8.56
C SER A 220 18.71 1.80 -9.53
N PHE A 221 17.75 2.55 -9.00
CA PHE A 221 16.92 3.48 -9.76
C PHE A 221 17.69 4.74 -10.20
N VAL A 222 18.91 4.92 -9.70
CA VAL A 222 19.86 5.93 -10.15
C VAL A 222 20.88 5.27 -11.10
N PRO A 223 21.16 5.84 -12.28
CA PRO A 223 20.73 7.16 -12.74
C PRO A 223 19.38 7.22 -13.48
N SER A 224 18.72 6.08 -13.71
CA SER A 224 17.54 5.99 -14.59
C SER A 224 16.42 5.17 -13.94
N VAL A 225 15.38 5.87 -13.46
CA VAL A 225 14.16 5.22 -12.97
C VAL A 225 13.48 4.43 -14.10
N SER A 226 13.54 4.96 -15.32
CA SER A 226 12.99 4.31 -16.51
C SER A 226 13.55 2.91 -16.73
N ASP A 227 14.88 2.76 -16.69
CA ASP A 227 15.52 1.46 -16.92
C ASP A 227 15.33 0.51 -15.74
N TRP A 228 15.35 1.06 -14.52
CA TRP A 228 15.06 0.31 -13.30
C TRP A 228 13.64 -0.26 -13.29
N ALA A 229 12.63 0.53 -13.68
CA ALA A 229 11.26 0.09 -13.79
C ALA A 229 11.08 -0.91 -14.94
N ARG A 230 11.67 -0.67 -16.12
CA ARG A 230 11.61 -1.62 -17.26
C ARG A 230 12.17 -3.00 -16.90
N ALA A 231 13.22 -3.07 -16.10
CA ALA A 231 13.74 -4.34 -15.60
C ALA A 231 12.71 -5.08 -14.72
N ALA A 232 11.94 -4.37 -13.90
CA ALA A 232 10.86 -4.95 -13.10
C ALA A 232 9.68 -5.40 -13.97
N PHE A 233 9.28 -4.59 -14.96
CA PHE A 233 8.24 -4.99 -15.92
C PHE A 233 8.65 -6.19 -16.77
N ALA A 234 9.92 -6.35 -17.11
CA ALA A 234 10.41 -7.57 -17.79
C ALA A 234 10.21 -8.85 -16.94
N VAL A 235 10.28 -8.74 -15.61
CA VAL A 235 9.94 -9.84 -14.69
C VAL A 235 8.43 -10.08 -14.69
N ARG A 236 7.60 -9.02 -14.59
CA ARG A 236 6.13 -9.14 -14.65
C ARG A 236 5.64 -9.76 -15.95
N ASP A 237 6.23 -9.39 -17.08
CA ASP A 237 5.92 -9.94 -18.41
C ASP A 237 6.27 -11.43 -18.51
N ARG A 238 7.34 -11.84 -17.82
CA ARG A 238 7.80 -13.23 -17.80
C ARG A 238 6.93 -14.13 -16.92
N TRP A 239 6.46 -13.61 -15.79
CA TRP A 239 5.57 -14.31 -14.85
C TRP A 239 4.30 -13.49 -14.59
N PRO A 240 3.37 -13.43 -15.55
CA PRO A 240 2.11 -12.71 -15.36
C PRO A 240 1.25 -13.40 -14.30
N GLY A 241 0.43 -12.61 -13.59
CA GLY A 241 -0.45 -13.14 -12.54
C GLY A 241 0.29 -13.50 -11.26
N GLY A 242 1.25 -12.67 -10.85
CA GLY A 242 1.97 -12.83 -9.58
C GLY A 242 1.06 -12.83 -8.35
N GLY A 243 1.64 -13.23 -7.22
CA GLY A 243 1.00 -13.26 -5.91
C GLY A 243 0.69 -11.87 -5.38
N ASP A 244 -0.19 -11.84 -4.39
CA ASP A 244 -0.69 -10.61 -3.80
C ASP A 244 0.24 -10.05 -2.72
N SER A 245 0.34 -8.72 -2.67
CA SER A 245 1.04 -7.97 -1.63
C SER A 245 0.70 -6.49 -1.71
N VAL A 246 0.92 -5.76 -0.62
CA VAL A 246 0.67 -4.32 -0.55
C VAL A 246 2.00 -3.56 -0.49
N GLY A 247 2.09 -2.48 -1.26
CA GLY A 247 3.12 -1.46 -1.13
C GLY A 247 2.48 -0.14 -0.70
N ILE A 248 3.04 0.51 0.31
CA ILE A 248 2.52 1.79 0.83
C ILE A 248 3.55 2.92 0.64
N PRO A 249 3.83 3.36 -0.61
CA PRO A 249 4.79 4.41 -0.90
C PRO A 249 4.23 5.82 -0.64
N THR A 250 5.06 6.83 -0.85
CA THR A 250 4.64 8.23 -0.73
C THR A 250 5.28 9.12 -1.78
N TRP A 251 4.57 10.17 -2.19
CA TRP A 251 5.15 11.27 -2.98
C TRP A 251 5.95 12.26 -2.13
N PHE A 252 5.86 12.20 -0.79
CA PHE A 252 6.67 13.03 0.11
C PHE A 252 8.17 12.80 -0.11
N TYR A 253 8.55 11.53 -0.29
CA TYR A 253 9.88 11.11 -0.68
C TYR A 253 9.96 10.82 -2.19
N GLY A 254 9.25 11.54 -3.06
CA GLY A 254 9.10 11.17 -4.47
C GLY A 254 10.36 11.16 -5.34
N HIS A 255 11.55 11.29 -4.74
CA HIS A 255 12.80 10.82 -5.35
C HIS A 255 12.96 9.30 -5.30
N GLU A 256 12.18 8.60 -4.47
CA GLU A 256 12.05 7.14 -4.41
C GLU A 256 10.82 6.72 -5.24
N PRO A 257 11.00 6.05 -6.39
CA PRO A 257 9.88 5.53 -7.18
C PRO A 257 9.21 4.36 -6.45
N PRO A 258 7.89 4.12 -6.68
CA PRO A 258 7.23 2.95 -6.15
C PRO A 258 7.80 1.69 -6.83
N ASN A 259 7.84 0.57 -6.12
CA ASN A 259 8.18 -0.70 -6.75
C ASN A 259 7.03 -1.24 -7.60
N ALA A 260 7.38 -2.04 -8.61
CA ALA A 260 6.41 -2.61 -9.53
C ALA A 260 5.96 -4.03 -9.13
N PHE A 261 6.27 -4.52 -7.93
CA PHE A 261 5.94 -5.90 -7.54
C PHE A 261 4.78 -6.00 -6.55
N ALA A 262 4.44 -4.92 -5.87
CA ALA A 262 3.22 -4.87 -5.08
C ALA A 262 2.00 -5.16 -5.98
N GLY A 263 1.12 -6.07 -5.51
CA GLY A 263 -0.16 -6.36 -6.16
C GLY A 263 -1.10 -5.16 -6.08
N HIS A 264 -1.08 -4.47 -4.94
CA HIS A 264 -1.83 -3.25 -4.69
C HIS A 264 -0.94 -2.17 -4.08
N ILE A 265 -1.11 -0.93 -4.54
CA ILE A 265 -0.28 0.21 -4.13
C ILE A 265 -1.15 1.27 -3.47
N ALA A 266 -0.91 1.53 -2.19
CA ALA A 266 -1.53 2.62 -1.42
C ALA A 266 -0.54 3.79 -1.33
N LYS A 267 -0.50 4.65 -2.35
CA LYS A 267 0.47 5.75 -2.41
C LYS A 267 -0.11 7.02 -1.79
N TYR A 268 0.62 7.67 -0.89
CA TYR A 268 0.14 8.82 -0.11
C TYR A 268 0.89 10.12 -0.40
N PHE A 269 0.21 11.27 -0.25
CA PHE A 269 0.88 12.58 -0.16
C PHE A 269 1.42 12.84 1.25
N ALA A 270 0.67 12.51 2.30
CA ALA A 270 1.05 12.72 3.69
C ALA A 270 1.85 11.55 4.25
N ASN A 271 3.14 11.77 4.52
CA ASN A 271 4.03 10.73 5.04
C ASN A 271 3.60 10.20 6.42
N ALA A 272 3.08 11.07 7.30
CA ALA A 272 2.67 10.65 8.65
C ALA A 272 1.52 9.62 8.61
N THR A 273 0.52 9.85 7.74
CA THR A 273 -0.59 8.91 7.53
C THR A 273 -0.08 7.57 6.97
N ARG A 274 0.88 7.64 6.05
CA ARG A 274 1.50 6.47 5.43
C ARG A 274 2.30 5.61 6.42
N GLU A 275 3.15 6.22 7.23
CA GLU A 275 4.00 5.51 8.22
C GLU A 275 3.14 4.83 9.29
N ASP A 276 2.22 5.56 9.91
CA ASP A 276 1.33 4.96 10.92
C ASP A 276 0.39 3.93 10.29
N GLY A 277 -0.11 4.21 9.07
CA GLY A 277 -1.05 3.36 8.35
C GLY A 277 -0.50 1.98 8.03
N LEU A 278 0.77 1.85 7.66
CA LEU A 278 1.42 0.56 7.43
C LEU A 278 1.54 -0.25 8.73
N LEU A 279 2.00 0.39 9.80
CA LEU A 279 2.20 -0.26 11.10
C LEU A 279 0.87 -0.64 11.77
N ALA A 280 -0.15 0.20 11.64
CA ALA A 280 -1.49 -0.05 12.19
C ALA A 280 -2.16 -1.27 11.56
N ARG A 281 -1.89 -1.52 10.29
CA ARG A 281 -2.51 -2.61 9.51
C ARG A 281 -1.72 -3.91 9.54
N SER A 282 -0.50 -3.91 10.10
CA SER A 282 0.37 -5.09 10.23
C SER A 282 -0.04 -6.01 11.39
N ASN A 283 -1.21 -6.64 11.30
CA ASN A 283 -1.85 -7.38 12.39
C ASN A 283 -1.23 -8.75 12.72
N ALA A 284 -0.44 -9.33 11.83
CA ALA A 284 0.23 -10.63 12.01
C ALA A 284 1.70 -10.47 12.46
N GLY A 285 2.19 -9.23 12.56
CA GLY A 285 3.52 -8.90 13.03
C GLY A 285 4.27 -7.95 12.09
N VAL A 286 5.41 -7.47 12.56
CA VAL A 286 6.32 -6.60 11.81
C VAL A 286 7.73 -7.14 11.88
N VAL A 287 8.39 -7.21 10.72
CA VAL A 287 9.78 -7.62 10.56
C VAL A 287 10.61 -6.38 10.25
N PHE A 288 11.69 -6.17 11.00
CA PHE A 288 12.60 -5.04 10.86
C PHE A 288 13.97 -5.54 10.38
N LEU A 289 14.22 -5.39 9.08
CA LEU A 289 15.52 -5.63 8.47
C LEU A 289 16.49 -4.48 8.78
N PRO A 290 17.81 -4.67 8.63
CA PRO A 290 18.78 -3.60 8.84
C PRO A 290 18.41 -2.31 8.11
N GLY A 291 18.40 -1.22 8.86
CA GLY A 291 17.98 0.09 8.39
C GLY A 291 18.57 1.21 9.24
N ALA A 292 18.19 2.45 8.92
CA ALA A 292 18.72 3.66 9.55
C ALA A 292 17.60 4.43 10.29
N ALA A 293 17.56 5.76 10.17
CA ALA A 293 16.65 6.61 10.92
C ALA A 293 15.17 6.26 10.75
N GLY A 294 14.71 6.00 9.50
CA GLY A 294 13.32 5.62 9.23
C GLY A 294 12.93 4.30 9.91
N THR A 295 13.70 3.24 9.70
CA THR A 295 13.46 1.93 10.34
C THR A 295 13.54 1.99 11.86
N LEU A 296 14.44 2.81 12.43
CA LEU A 296 14.50 3.03 13.86
C LEU A 296 13.24 3.72 14.39
N GLN A 297 12.70 4.70 13.67
CA GLN A 297 11.43 5.34 14.00
C GLN A 297 10.30 4.30 13.98
N GLU A 298 10.19 3.51 12.91
CA GLU A 298 9.16 2.47 12.74
C GLU A 298 9.18 1.42 13.87
N ILE A 299 10.37 1.03 14.36
CA ILE A 299 10.50 0.13 15.52
C ILE A 299 9.75 0.70 16.73
N PHE A 300 9.95 1.98 17.04
CA PHE A 300 9.35 2.59 18.24
C PHE A 300 7.91 3.07 18.03
N ASP A 301 7.54 3.42 16.80
CA ASP A 301 6.15 3.68 16.43
C ASP A 301 5.32 2.39 16.55
N ASN A 302 5.88 1.23 16.21
CA ASN A 302 5.21 -0.06 16.43
C ASN A 302 5.24 -0.53 17.90
N ALA A 303 6.36 -0.31 18.60
CA ALA A 303 6.51 -0.71 20.00
C ALA A 303 5.55 0.06 20.91
N THR A 304 5.22 1.31 20.57
CA THR A 304 4.41 2.20 21.41
C THR A 304 2.98 1.65 21.63
N PRO A 305 2.20 1.30 20.59
CA PRO A 305 0.92 0.62 20.76
C PRO A 305 1.03 -0.72 21.50
N ASN A 306 2.08 -1.51 21.25
CA ASN A 306 2.34 -2.76 21.95
C ASN A 306 2.60 -2.56 23.45
N TYR A 307 3.26 -1.46 23.82
CA TYR A 307 3.56 -1.09 25.20
C TYR A 307 2.31 -0.65 25.97
N TYR A 308 1.44 0.13 25.32
CA TYR A 308 0.22 0.68 25.92
C TYR A 308 -1.02 -0.22 25.75
N GLY A 309 -0.99 -1.20 24.86
CA GLY A 309 -2.16 -2.01 24.48
C GLY A 309 -3.22 -1.20 23.71
N SER A 310 -2.84 -0.10 23.06
CA SER A 310 -3.80 0.83 22.45
C SER A 310 -4.47 0.30 21.17
N ARG A 311 -3.91 -0.76 20.58
CA ARG A 311 -4.44 -1.46 19.39
C ARG A 311 -4.89 -2.90 19.71
N GLY A 312 -5.07 -3.23 20.98
CA GLY A 312 -5.40 -4.58 21.45
C GLY A 312 -4.17 -5.36 21.90
N GLU A 313 -4.18 -6.68 21.67
CA GLU A 313 -3.07 -7.57 22.03
C GLU A 313 -1.80 -7.19 21.26
N PRO A 314 -0.61 -7.24 21.88
CA PRO A 314 0.61 -6.84 21.20
C PRO A 314 0.93 -7.77 20.03
N THR A 315 1.23 -7.19 18.87
CA THR A 315 1.59 -7.92 17.66
C THR A 315 3.08 -8.31 17.68
N PRO A 316 3.48 -9.43 17.04
CA PRO A 316 4.88 -9.82 16.95
C PRO A 316 5.78 -8.74 16.33
N MET A 317 6.99 -8.58 16.88
CA MET A 317 8.04 -7.70 16.37
C MET A 317 9.33 -8.54 16.23
N VAL A 318 9.83 -8.70 15.01
CA VAL A 318 11.03 -9.49 14.75
C VAL A 318 12.10 -8.59 14.15
N LEU A 319 13.18 -8.37 14.89
CA LEU A 319 14.36 -7.66 14.41
C LEU A 319 15.34 -8.67 13.79
N VAL A 320 15.87 -8.38 12.62
CA VAL A 320 16.83 -9.24 11.89
C VAL A 320 18.20 -8.59 11.89
N ASP A 321 19.24 -9.40 12.06
CA ASP A 321 20.65 -9.01 12.28
C ASP A 321 20.92 -8.53 13.72
N ARG A 322 21.38 -9.47 14.54
CA ARG A 322 21.78 -9.23 15.92
C ARG A 322 22.85 -8.14 16.03
N THR A 323 23.87 -8.20 15.19
CA THR A 323 25.02 -7.29 15.27
C THR A 323 24.59 -5.86 14.97
N HIS A 324 23.71 -5.67 13.99
CA HIS A 324 23.16 -4.36 13.67
C HIS A 324 22.37 -3.78 14.86
N TRP A 325 21.44 -4.55 15.42
CA TRP A 325 20.52 -4.05 16.46
C TRP A 325 21.04 -4.10 17.90
N THR A 326 22.22 -4.69 18.15
CA THR A 326 22.87 -4.66 19.48
C THR A 326 24.16 -3.85 19.54
N GLU A 327 24.87 -3.68 18.42
CA GLU A 327 26.19 -3.01 18.40
C GLU A 327 26.21 -1.73 17.59
N HIS A 328 25.65 -1.73 16.37
CA HIS A 328 25.73 -0.58 15.46
C HIS A 328 24.67 0.49 15.77
N LEU A 329 23.40 0.07 15.81
CA LEU A 329 22.25 0.88 16.19
C LEU A 329 21.49 0.10 17.28
N PRO A 330 21.89 0.24 18.57
CA PRO A 330 21.46 -0.65 19.65
C PRO A 330 20.00 -0.44 20.09
N ALA A 331 19.05 -0.64 19.17
CA ALA A 331 17.62 -0.55 19.41
C ALA A 331 17.11 -1.73 20.26
N TRP A 332 17.70 -2.92 20.09
CA TRP A 332 17.24 -4.12 20.79
C TRP A 332 17.33 -4.02 22.31
N PRO A 333 18.45 -3.60 22.93
CA PRO A 333 18.51 -3.43 24.38
C PRO A 333 17.45 -2.47 24.93
N LEU A 334 17.14 -1.40 24.19
CA LEU A 334 16.10 -0.44 24.57
C LEU A 334 14.70 -1.04 24.46
N LEU A 335 14.39 -1.71 23.34
CA LEU A 335 13.12 -2.41 23.15
C LEU A 335 12.90 -3.47 24.24
N GLN A 336 13.93 -4.27 24.55
CA GLN A 336 13.87 -5.28 25.60
C GLN A 336 13.65 -4.68 26.99
N ALA A 337 14.28 -3.53 27.29
CA ALA A 337 14.06 -2.82 28.55
C ALA A 337 12.63 -2.29 28.68
N LEU A 338 12.05 -1.77 27.59
CA LEU A 338 10.66 -1.30 27.54
C LEU A 338 9.67 -2.44 27.69
N ALA A 339 9.95 -3.59 27.07
CA ALA A 339 9.07 -4.75 27.06
C ALA A 339 9.02 -5.52 28.38
N ARG A 340 10.08 -5.46 29.19
CA ARG A 340 10.24 -6.27 30.42
C ARG A 340 9.04 -6.16 31.37
N GLY A 341 8.47 -7.31 31.74
CA GLY A 341 7.33 -7.42 32.64
C GLY A 341 6.00 -6.99 32.03
N ARG A 342 5.90 -6.92 30.68
CA ARG A 342 4.70 -6.51 29.95
C ARG A 342 4.23 -7.59 28.99
N ALA A 343 2.99 -7.48 28.52
CA ALA A 343 2.42 -8.41 27.54
C ALA A 343 3.28 -8.52 26.26
N MET A 344 3.88 -7.42 25.81
CA MET A 344 4.75 -7.38 24.63
C MET A 344 6.09 -8.13 24.81
N GLU A 345 6.51 -8.49 26.03
CA GLU A 345 7.79 -9.18 26.28
C GLU A 345 7.89 -10.50 25.50
N SER A 346 6.79 -11.24 25.44
CA SER A 346 6.68 -12.49 24.69
C SER A 346 6.49 -12.31 23.18
N ARG A 347 6.42 -11.06 22.72
CA ARG A 347 6.08 -10.67 21.34
C ARG A 347 7.23 -10.01 20.59
N ILE A 348 8.41 -9.90 21.21
CA ILE A 348 9.61 -9.38 20.56
C ILE A 348 10.64 -10.49 20.35
N ALA A 349 11.32 -10.50 19.21
CA ALA A 349 12.43 -11.41 18.93
C ALA A 349 13.55 -10.70 18.18
N LEU A 350 14.77 -11.23 18.35
CA LEU A 350 15.96 -10.85 17.62
C LEU A 350 16.62 -12.10 17.03
N VAL A 351 16.63 -12.18 15.71
CA VAL A 351 17.17 -13.30 14.93
C VAL A 351 18.44 -12.89 14.19
N ASP A 352 19.23 -13.87 13.77
CA ASP A 352 20.50 -13.64 13.09
C ASP A 352 20.31 -13.58 11.56
N SER A 353 19.33 -14.31 11.01
CA SER A 353 18.98 -14.25 9.58
C SER A 353 17.49 -14.16 9.28
N VAL A 354 17.17 -13.78 8.04
CA VAL A 354 15.78 -13.72 7.52
C VAL A 354 15.10 -15.08 7.49
N ASP A 355 15.85 -16.18 7.34
CA ASP A 355 15.32 -17.55 7.25
C ASP A 355 14.65 -18.01 8.56
N GLU A 356 15.03 -17.42 9.69
CA GLU A 356 14.47 -17.74 11.00
C GLU A 356 13.09 -17.08 11.22
N VAL A 357 12.81 -16.00 10.49
CA VAL A 357 11.63 -15.13 10.71
C VAL A 357 10.31 -15.89 10.62
N PRO A 358 10.03 -16.71 9.58
CA PRO A 358 8.75 -17.40 9.46
C PRO A 358 8.46 -18.32 10.65
N ALA A 359 9.48 -19.06 11.11
CA ALA A 359 9.35 -19.96 12.25
C ALA A 359 9.10 -19.20 13.56
N VAL A 360 9.78 -18.06 13.77
CA VAL A 360 9.59 -17.21 14.94
C VAL A 360 8.21 -16.56 14.96
N LEU A 361 7.74 -16.04 13.83
CA LEU A 361 6.38 -15.48 13.72
C LEU A 361 5.33 -16.55 14.02
N ALA A 362 5.46 -17.74 13.44
CA ALA A 362 4.55 -18.85 13.68
C ALA A 362 4.52 -19.27 15.16
N ALA A 363 5.67 -19.29 15.83
CA ALA A 363 5.75 -19.62 17.26
C ALA A 363 5.06 -18.57 18.15
N MET A 364 5.09 -17.29 17.75
CA MET A 364 4.40 -16.21 18.46
C MET A 364 2.90 -16.19 18.16
N ASP A 365 2.46 -16.62 17.00
CA ASP A 365 1.05 -16.60 16.59
C ASP A 365 0.16 -17.58 17.37
N VAL A 366 0.76 -18.60 18.01
CA VAL A 366 0.02 -19.55 18.85
C VAL A 366 -0.55 -18.82 20.06
N LYS A 367 -1.87 -18.59 20.05
CA LYS A 367 -2.61 -18.13 21.22
C LYS A 367 -2.39 -19.12 22.37
N ASN A 368 -1.71 -18.67 23.43
CA ASN A 368 -1.74 -19.37 24.73
C ASN A 368 -3.15 -19.36 25.31
#